data_AF-A0A971VX15-F1
#
_entry.id   AF-A0A971VX15-F1
#
_cell.length_a   1.000
_cell.length_b   1.000
_cell.length_c   1.000
_cell.angle_alpha   90.00
_cell.angle_beta   90.00
_cell.angle_gamma   90.00
#
_symmetry.space_group_name_H-M   'P 1'
#
loop_
_entity.id
_entity.type
_entity.pdbx_description
1 polymer ?
#
loop_
_entity_poly.entity_id
_entity_poly.type
_entity_poly.pdbx_seq_one_letter_code
_entity_poly.pdbx_strand_id
1 'polypeptide(L)'
;MKPKKNDRPLIALFAYSEVGSTCLEHLIRDGANIGVVYTHEDDPKEEVWFRSVKDIAQKNSIEVRTPSKLDKDETDFLRQLDPDLIFSFYYRAMIPKEVLEIPKLGAYNMHGSLLPKYRGRACVNWAVINGENETGATLHVMTEFADRGDIIAQKPVTIESEDTAHDVFLKITEAAKGILESCLPFLEKGTAERFPQDESKATKFGRRRPEDGEIDWSKSASEIYNLVRALTHPFPGAFTIWDGKKVFIWKAIPNEG
;
A
#
# COMPACT_ATOMS: atom_id res chain seq x y z
N MET A 1 6.37 -37.41 12.28
CA MET A 1 5.45 -36.53 13.03
C MET A 1 4.63 -35.76 12.01
N LYS A 2 3.30 -35.87 12.03
CA LYS A 2 2.45 -34.95 11.23
C LYS A 2 2.62 -33.55 11.85
N PRO A 3 2.85 -32.48 11.07
CA PRO A 3 2.93 -31.14 11.62
C PRO A 3 1.64 -30.85 12.40
N LYS A 4 1.76 -30.26 13.60
CA LYS A 4 0.60 -29.77 14.35
C LYS A 4 -0.17 -28.84 13.41
N LYS A 5 -1.43 -29.15 13.13
CA LYS A 5 -2.32 -28.23 12.42
C LYS A 5 -2.31 -26.94 13.23
N ASN A 6 -1.86 -25.84 12.63
CA ASN A 6 -1.97 -24.54 13.26
C ASN A 6 -3.47 -24.26 13.38
N ASP A 7 -3.98 -24.00 14.58
CA ASP A 7 -5.42 -23.75 14.80
C ASP A 7 -5.85 -22.38 14.26
N ARG A 8 -4.91 -21.59 13.74
CA ARG A 8 -5.16 -20.30 13.10
C ARG A 8 -5.51 -20.44 11.61
N PRO A 9 -6.40 -19.58 11.09
CA PRO A 9 -6.77 -19.56 9.67
C PRO A 9 -5.56 -19.39 8.75
N LEU A 10 -5.51 -20.14 7.66
CA LEU A 10 -4.43 -20.08 6.67
C LEU A 10 -4.51 -18.77 5.87
N ILE A 11 -3.38 -18.08 5.76
CA ILE A 11 -3.26 -16.78 5.08
C ILE A 11 -2.46 -16.94 3.78
N ALA A 12 -3.02 -16.45 2.68
CA ALA A 12 -2.26 -16.09 1.50
C ALA A 12 -2.03 -14.57 1.50
N LEU A 13 -0.75 -14.16 1.56
CA LEU A 13 -0.37 -12.76 1.64
C LEU A 13 0.12 -12.26 0.28
N PHE A 14 -0.42 -11.14 -0.19
CA PHE A 14 0.06 -10.38 -1.33
C PHE A 14 0.69 -9.10 -0.79
N ALA A 15 2.00 -8.96 -0.85
CA ALA A 15 2.69 -7.85 -0.18
C ALA A 15 3.84 -7.28 -1.00
N TYR A 16 4.03 -5.97 -0.91
CA TYR A 16 5.17 -5.26 -1.47
C TYR A 16 5.39 -3.93 -0.73
N SER A 17 6.54 -3.28 -0.94
CA SER A 17 6.91 -2.02 -0.29
C SER A 17 7.03 -2.13 1.24
N GLU A 18 7.31 -1.00 1.88
CA GLU A 18 7.57 -0.89 3.32
C GLU A 18 6.36 -1.28 4.19
N VAL A 19 5.14 -1.00 3.73
CA VAL A 19 3.90 -1.46 4.39
C VAL A 19 3.79 -2.98 4.34
N GLY A 20 4.04 -3.59 3.17
CA GLY A 20 4.02 -5.04 3.02
C GLY A 20 5.04 -5.72 3.92
N SER A 21 6.27 -5.21 3.96
CA SER A 21 7.35 -5.71 4.81
C SER A 21 7.02 -5.60 6.30
N THR A 22 6.54 -4.44 6.75
CA THR A 22 6.16 -4.22 8.15
C THR A 22 5.02 -5.13 8.59
N CYS A 23 3.98 -5.24 7.77
CA CYS A 23 2.84 -6.09 8.09
C CYS A 23 3.19 -7.59 8.05
N LEU A 24 4.05 -8.03 7.12
CA LEU A 24 4.54 -9.42 7.08
C LEU A 24 5.33 -9.76 8.36
N GLU A 25 6.27 -8.90 8.76
CA GLU A 25 7.03 -9.11 10.01
C GLU A 25 6.10 -9.16 11.23
N HIS A 26 5.09 -8.30 11.27
CA HIS A 26 4.08 -8.33 12.32
C HIS A 26 3.34 -9.69 12.35
N LEU A 27 2.83 -10.17 11.20
CA LEU A 27 2.14 -11.46 11.10
C LEU A 27 3.04 -12.63 11.53
N ILE A 28 4.31 -12.61 11.13
CA ILE A 28 5.30 -13.63 11.53
C ILE A 28 5.50 -13.61 13.04
N ARG A 29 5.73 -12.42 13.62
CA ARG A 29 5.94 -12.25 15.06
C ARG A 29 4.73 -12.70 15.88
N ASP A 30 3.52 -12.45 15.37
CA ASP A 30 2.27 -12.86 16.00
C ASP A 30 2.02 -14.38 15.87
N GLY A 31 2.78 -15.09 15.04
CA GLY A 31 2.63 -16.53 14.80
C GLY A 31 1.44 -16.85 13.89
N ALA A 32 1.09 -15.93 12.98
CA ALA A 32 0.04 -16.14 12.00
C ALA A 32 0.39 -17.30 11.05
N ASN A 33 -0.64 -18.01 10.55
CA ASN A 33 -0.46 -19.17 9.69
C ASN A 33 -0.33 -18.73 8.22
N ILE A 34 0.86 -18.29 7.81
CA ILE A 34 1.10 -17.83 6.42
C ILE A 34 1.51 -19.01 5.54
N GLY A 35 0.68 -19.35 4.56
CA GLY A 35 0.94 -20.44 3.62
C GLY A 35 1.81 -20.03 2.43
N VAL A 36 1.63 -18.80 1.94
CA VAL A 36 2.35 -18.27 0.77
C VAL A 36 2.40 -16.75 0.81
N VAL A 37 3.50 -16.18 0.29
CA VAL A 37 3.69 -14.76 0.05
C VAL A 37 3.86 -14.51 -1.44
N TYR A 38 2.92 -13.78 -2.02
CA TYR A 38 3.02 -13.19 -3.35
C TYR A 38 3.65 -11.81 -3.28
N THR A 39 4.67 -11.57 -4.07
CA THR A 39 5.35 -10.28 -4.15
C THR A 39 5.82 -10.00 -5.59
N HIS A 40 6.60 -8.94 -5.80
CA HIS A 40 7.12 -8.58 -7.12
C HIS A 40 8.65 -8.68 -7.13
N GLU A 41 9.23 -8.93 -8.31
CA GLU A 41 10.63 -8.55 -8.52
C GLU A 41 10.72 -7.02 -8.58
N ASP A 42 11.79 -6.46 -8.04
CA ASP A 42 11.98 -5.01 -7.99
C ASP A 42 12.16 -4.44 -9.41
N ASP A 43 11.56 -3.27 -9.66
CA ASP A 43 11.71 -2.57 -10.93
C ASP A 43 13.08 -1.86 -10.95
N PRO A 44 14.00 -2.20 -11.87
CA PRO A 44 15.33 -1.57 -11.93
C PRO A 44 15.28 -0.06 -12.25
N LYS A 45 14.11 0.48 -12.61
CA LYS A 45 13.89 1.92 -12.86
C LYS A 45 13.39 2.67 -11.62
N GLU A 46 13.07 1.97 -10.54
CA GLU A 46 12.63 2.57 -9.28
C GLU A 46 13.78 2.52 -8.26
N GLU A 47 13.95 3.60 -7.50
CA GLU A 47 14.84 3.56 -6.34
C GLU A 47 14.19 2.70 -5.26
N VAL A 48 14.80 1.55 -4.96
CA VAL A 48 14.31 0.64 -3.91
C VAL A 48 14.85 1.12 -2.56
N TRP A 49 14.01 1.85 -1.83
CA TRP A 49 14.33 2.42 -0.52
C TRP A 49 13.70 1.65 0.65
N PHE A 50 12.84 0.68 0.35
CA PHE A 50 12.09 -0.12 1.32
C PHE A 50 12.67 -1.52 1.45
N ARG A 51 12.29 -2.22 2.53
CA ARG A 51 12.75 -3.60 2.78
C ARG A 51 12.09 -4.60 1.82
N SER A 52 12.83 -5.66 1.48
CA SER A 52 12.35 -6.73 0.60
C SER A 52 11.40 -7.70 1.32
N VAL A 53 10.14 -7.73 0.88
CA VAL A 53 9.14 -8.72 1.32
C VAL A 53 9.61 -10.15 1.01
N LYS A 54 10.22 -10.35 -0.15
CA LYS A 54 10.79 -11.63 -0.60
C LYS A 54 11.82 -12.15 0.39
N ASP A 55 12.77 -11.29 0.79
CA ASP A 55 13.85 -11.67 1.69
C ASP A 55 13.32 -11.99 3.10
N ILE A 56 12.36 -11.20 3.59
CA ILE A 56 11.70 -11.44 4.90
C ILE A 56 11.00 -12.80 4.88
N ALA A 57 10.23 -13.10 3.85
CA ALA A 57 9.51 -14.38 3.73
C ALA A 57 10.47 -15.57 3.61
N GLN A 58 11.49 -15.48 2.75
CA GLN A 58 12.49 -16.53 2.56
C GLN A 58 13.28 -16.81 3.84
N LYS A 59 13.70 -15.76 4.56
CA LYS A 59 14.40 -15.90 5.86
C LYS A 59 13.57 -16.65 6.90
N ASN A 60 12.24 -16.57 6.80
CA ASN A 60 11.30 -17.27 7.68
C ASN A 60 10.75 -18.57 7.08
N SER A 61 11.36 -19.07 5.99
CA SER A 61 10.97 -20.32 5.32
C SER A 61 9.51 -20.35 4.84
N ILE A 62 8.98 -19.19 4.45
CA ILE A 62 7.64 -19.07 3.86
C ILE A 62 7.77 -19.16 2.34
N GLU A 63 6.85 -19.88 1.68
CA GLU A 63 6.84 -19.97 0.21
C GLU A 63 6.65 -18.59 -0.41
N VAL A 64 7.51 -18.23 -1.37
CA VAL A 64 7.43 -16.95 -2.09
C VAL A 64 7.16 -17.19 -3.57
N ARG A 65 6.22 -16.42 -4.11
CA ARG A 65 5.85 -16.45 -5.54
C ARG A 65 5.89 -15.02 -6.11
N THR A 66 6.53 -14.84 -7.27
CA THR A 66 6.66 -13.53 -7.95
C THR A 66 6.12 -13.55 -9.38
N PRO A 67 4.86 -14.01 -9.60
CA PRO A 67 4.33 -14.10 -10.94
C PRO A 67 4.10 -12.71 -11.55
N SER A 68 4.36 -12.54 -12.84
CA SER A 68 4.06 -11.29 -13.54
C SER A 68 2.55 -10.99 -13.63
N LYS A 69 1.72 -12.04 -13.51
CA LYS A 69 0.26 -12.00 -13.49
C LYS A 69 -0.28 -13.21 -12.73
N LEU A 70 -1.43 -13.08 -12.09
CA LEU A 70 -2.16 -14.23 -11.53
C LEU A 70 -2.92 -14.91 -12.65
N ASP A 71 -2.28 -15.88 -13.31
CA ASP A 71 -2.90 -16.68 -14.34
C ASP A 71 -3.56 -17.95 -13.77
N LYS A 72 -3.92 -18.88 -14.66
CA LYS A 72 -4.63 -20.10 -14.28
C LYS A 72 -3.82 -20.95 -13.30
N ASP A 73 -2.51 -21.07 -13.49
CA ASP A 73 -1.67 -21.94 -12.67
C ASP A 73 -1.54 -21.37 -11.24
N GLU A 74 -1.38 -20.05 -11.12
CA GLU A 74 -1.38 -19.36 -9.82
C GLU A 74 -2.75 -19.46 -9.11
N THR A 75 -3.83 -19.34 -9.88
CA THR A 75 -5.19 -19.48 -9.34
C THR A 75 -5.45 -20.91 -8.86
N ASP A 76 -5.04 -21.92 -9.62
CA ASP A 76 -5.21 -23.33 -9.27
C ASP A 76 -4.36 -23.70 -8.06
N PHE A 77 -3.15 -23.14 -7.94
CA PHE A 77 -2.34 -23.25 -6.72
C PHE A 77 -3.06 -22.68 -5.50
N LEU A 78 -3.62 -21.46 -5.59
CA LEU A 78 -4.36 -20.84 -4.48
C LEU A 78 -5.61 -21.63 -4.09
N ARG A 79 -6.32 -22.23 -5.06
CA ARG A 79 -7.46 -23.12 -4.78
C ARG A 79 -7.04 -24.39 -4.06
N GLN A 80 -5.90 -24.97 -4.42
CA GLN A 80 -5.36 -26.15 -3.74
C GLN A 80 -4.86 -25.81 -2.32
N LEU A 81 -4.30 -24.62 -2.14
CA LEU A 81 -3.88 -24.12 -0.85
C LEU A 81 -5.08 -23.90 0.09
N ASP A 82 -6.26 -23.54 -0.44
CA ASP A 82 -7.50 -23.24 0.30
C ASP A 82 -7.26 -22.26 1.47
N PRO A 83 -6.68 -21.07 1.23
CA PRO A 83 -6.46 -20.09 2.29
C PRO A 83 -7.80 -19.63 2.86
N ASP A 84 -7.87 -19.46 4.17
CA ASP A 84 -9.05 -18.92 4.86
C ASP A 84 -9.14 -17.40 4.73
N LEU A 85 -7.99 -16.72 4.63
CA LEU A 85 -7.84 -15.27 4.50
C LEU A 85 -6.88 -14.90 3.37
N ILE A 86 -7.21 -13.80 2.67
CA ILE A 86 -6.27 -13.11 1.79
C ILE A 86 -6.00 -11.71 2.34
N PHE A 87 -4.73 -11.34 2.42
CA PHE A 87 -4.31 -9.97 2.69
C PHE A 87 -3.55 -9.40 1.49
N SER A 88 -3.86 -8.17 1.11
CA SER A 88 -3.14 -7.36 0.12
C SER A 88 -2.56 -6.13 0.82
N PHE A 89 -1.24 -6.08 0.98
CA PHE A 89 -0.53 -4.97 1.57
C PHE A 89 0.38 -4.35 0.50
N TYR A 90 -0.13 -3.31 -0.18
CA TYR A 90 0.60 -2.59 -1.24
C TYR A 90 1.02 -3.45 -2.44
N TYR A 91 0.35 -4.60 -2.65
CA TYR A 91 0.54 -5.39 -3.85
C TYR A 91 0.11 -4.60 -5.09
N ARG A 92 0.94 -4.60 -6.13
CA ARG A 92 0.81 -3.66 -7.27
C ARG A 92 -0.09 -4.17 -8.40
N ALA A 93 -0.30 -5.49 -8.49
CA ALA A 93 -1.12 -6.09 -9.54
C ALA A 93 -2.55 -6.31 -9.06
N MET A 94 -3.50 -6.24 -9.99
CA MET A 94 -4.90 -6.56 -9.70
C MET A 94 -5.03 -8.04 -9.35
N ILE A 95 -5.74 -8.34 -8.27
CA ILE A 95 -6.08 -9.70 -7.88
C ILE A 95 -7.44 -10.06 -8.51
N PRO A 96 -7.51 -11.07 -9.39
CA PRO A 96 -8.75 -11.45 -10.06
C PRO A 96 -9.86 -11.85 -9.10
N LYS A 97 -11.11 -11.65 -9.52
CA LYS A 97 -12.30 -12.00 -8.73
C LYS A 97 -12.28 -13.46 -8.30
N GLU A 98 -11.89 -14.38 -9.19
CA GLU A 98 -11.84 -15.80 -8.88
C GLU A 98 -10.81 -16.18 -7.80
N VAL A 99 -9.84 -15.29 -7.50
CA VAL A 99 -8.91 -15.43 -6.38
C VAL A 99 -9.51 -14.81 -5.11
N LEU A 100 -10.16 -13.65 -5.23
CA LEU A 100 -10.80 -12.95 -4.10
C LEU A 100 -11.94 -13.76 -3.46
N GLU A 101 -12.57 -14.66 -4.22
CA GLU A 101 -13.66 -15.52 -3.77
C GLU A 101 -13.19 -16.84 -3.12
N ILE A 102 -11.89 -17.15 -3.14
CA ILE A 102 -11.34 -18.36 -2.49
C ILE A 102 -11.48 -18.31 -0.95
N PRO A 103 -11.04 -17.25 -0.25
CA PRO A 103 -11.02 -17.24 1.21
C PRO A 103 -12.40 -17.09 1.84
N LYS A 104 -12.76 -18.04 2.72
CA LYS A 104 -14.05 -18.06 3.44
C LYS A 104 -14.20 -16.92 4.45
N LEU A 105 -13.10 -16.46 5.04
CA LEU A 105 -13.09 -15.34 5.98
C LEU A 105 -12.89 -13.99 5.26
N GLY A 106 -12.54 -14.00 3.97
CA GLY A 106 -12.50 -12.83 3.10
C GLY A 106 -11.11 -12.41 2.63
N ALA A 107 -11.10 -11.45 1.71
CA ALA A 107 -9.91 -10.82 1.16
C ALA A 107 -9.89 -9.33 1.54
N TYR A 108 -8.76 -8.85 2.05
CA TYR A 108 -8.65 -7.50 2.62
C TYR A 108 -7.43 -6.77 2.08
N ASN A 109 -7.56 -5.47 1.81
CA ASN A 109 -6.49 -4.63 1.31
C ASN A 109 -6.17 -3.50 2.29
N MET A 110 -4.88 -3.25 2.51
CA MET A 110 -4.38 -2.10 3.25
C MET A 110 -4.02 -0.99 2.27
N HIS A 111 -4.77 0.11 2.33
CA HIS A 111 -4.61 1.26 1.45
C HIS A 111 -4.08 2.48 2.21
N GLY A 112 -3.22 3.27 1.56
CA GLY A 112 -2.54 4.43 2.15
C GLY A 112 -3.31 5.74 2.13
N SER A 113 -4.63 5.71 2.31
CA SER A 113 -5.43 6.92 2.50
C SER A 113 -6.60 6.67 3.44
N LEU A 114 -7.30 7.76 3.81
CA LEU A 114 -8.62 7.71 4.42
C LEU A 114 -9.70 7.54 3.33
N LEU A 115 -9.95 6.28 2.92
CA LEU A 115 -11.03 5.95 2.00
C LEU A 115 -12.38 6.51 2.50
N PRO A 116 -13.25 6.98 1.60
CA PRO A 116 -13.20 6.85 0.13
C PRO A 116 -12.33 7.89 -0.60
N LYS A 117 -11.65 8.80 0.11
CA LYS A 117 -10.74 9.76 -0.53
C LYS A 117 -9.46 9.07 -0.99
N TYR A 118 -8.88 9.57 -2.09
CA TYR A 118 -7.60 9.11 -2.63
C TYR A 118 -7.55 7.61 -2.97
N ARG A 119 -8.64 7.07 -3.56
CA ARG A 119 -8.61 5.75 -4.22
C ARG A 119 -7.59 5.73 -5.35
N GLY A 120 -7.15 4.55 -5.75
CA GLY A 120 -6.24 4.34 -6.87
C GLY A 120 -4.79 4.30 -6.43
N ARG A 121 -3.91 5.00 -7.14
CA ARG A 121 -2.45 4.80 -7.03
C ARG A 121 -1.75 6.07 -6.58
N ALA A 122 -0.57 5.91 -5.97
CA ALA A 122 0.27 7.01 -5.47
C ALA A 122 -0.49 7.95 -4.50
N CYS A 123 -1.44 7.42 -3.72
CA CYS A 123 -2.30 8.19 -2.83
C CYS A 123 -1.53 9.04 -1.82
N VAL A 124 -0.42 8.53 -1.27
CA VAL A 124 0.46 9.27 -0.36
C VAL A 124 1.05 10.51 -1.04
N ASN A 125 1.65 10.35 -2.22
CA ASN A 125 2.21 11.48 -2.97
C ASN A 125 1.10 12.47 -3.35
N TRP A 126 -0.07 11.99 -3.79
CA TRP A 126 -1.20 12.86 -4.11
C TRP A 126 -1.70 13.68 -2.93
N ALA A 127 -1.78 13.09 -1.73
CA ALA A 127 -2.17 13.84 -0.52
C ALA A 127 -1.19 14.98 -0.22
N VAL A 128 0.13 14.72 -0.33
CA VAL A 128 1.16 15.73 -0.12
C VAL A 128 1.14 16.81 -1.21
N ILE A 129 0.98 16.44 -2.48
CA ILE A 129 0.87 17.39 -3.63
C ILE A 129 -0.31 18.32 -3.45
N ASN A 130 -1.45 17.79 -3.02
CA ASN A 130 -2.67 18.54 -2.83
C ASN A 130 -2.67 19.38 -1.54
N GLY A 131 -1.59 19.32 -0.75
CA GLY A 131 -1.46 20.10 0.48
C GLY A 131 -2.42 19.66 1.58
N GLU A 132 -2.79 18.39 1.62
CA GLU A 132 -3.62 17.85 2.70
C GLU A 132 -2.89 17.96 4.05
N ASN A 133 -3.63 18.26 5.11
CA ASN A 133 -3.11 18.26 6.49
C ASN A 133 -3.26 16.89 7.17
N GLU A 134 -4.04 15.98 6.56
CA GLU A 134 -4.32 14.67 7.09
C GLU A 134 -4.46 13.64 5.95
N THR A 135 -3.97 12.43 6.21
CA THR A 135 -4.22 11.22 5.43
C THR A 135 -4.38 10.05 6.40
N GLY A 136 -4.14 8.82 6.00
CA GLY A 136 -4.16 7.70 6.91
C GLY A 136 -3.95 6.36 6.23
N ALA A 137 -4.14 5.29 7.02
CA ALA A 137 -4.25 3.93 6.52
C ALA A 137 -5.70 3.46 6.63
N THR A 138 -6.15 2.67 5.64
CA THR A 138 -7.46 2.01 5.66
C THR A 138 -7.30 0.54 5.36
N LEU A 139 -7.82 -0.33 6.22
CA LEU A 139 -8.06 -1.73 5.91
C LEU A 139 -9.50 -1.87 5.41
N HIS A 140 -9.69 -2.43 4.21
CA HIS A 140 -11.01 -2.60 3.63
C HIS A 140 -11.16 -3.96 2.93
N VAL A 141 -12.40 -4.39 2.73
CA VAL A 141 -12.74 -5.60 1.96
C VAL A 141 -12.35 -5.39 0.49
N MET A 142 -11.74 -6.39 -0.12
CA MET A 142 -11.45 -6.40 -1.54
C MET A 142 -12.67 -6.84 -2.33
N THR A 143 -12.91 -6.16 -3.46
CA THR A 143 -13.94 -6.53 -4.44
C THR A 143 -13.32 -6.48 -5.83
N GLU A 144 -14.09 -6.84 -6.86
CA GLU A 144 -13.68 -6.63 -8.26
C GLU A 144 -13.42 -5.14 -8.60
N PHE A 145 -13.92 -4.22 -7.78
CA PHE A 145 -13.64 -2.80 -7.90
C PHE A 145 -12.57 -2.35 -6.90
N ALA A 146 -11.47 -1.82 -7.43
CA ALA A 146 -10.34 -1.32 -6.65
C ALA A 146 -10.77 -0.24 -5.63
N ASP A 147 -10.39 -0.44 -4.38
CA ASP A 147 -10.53 0.50 -3.25
C ASP A 147 -11.98 0.92 -2.91
N ARG A 148 -12.97 0.11 -3.29
CA ARG A 148 -14.41 0.41 -3.08
C ARG A 148 -15.12 -0.44 -2.03
N GLY A 149 -14.52 -1.54 -1.58
CA GLY A 149 -15.17 -2.41 -0.62
C GLY A 149 -15.30 -1.79 0.77
N ASP A 150 -16.14 -2.39 1.60
CA ASP A 150 -16.43 -1.90 2.94
C ASP A 150 -15.16 -1.75 3.79
N ILE A 151 -15.13 -0.68 4.56
CA ILE A 151 -14.04 -0.37 5.48
C ILE A 151 -14.16 -1.28 6.71
N ILE A 152 -13.03 -1.83 7.16
CA ILE A 152 -12.90 -2.54 8.44
C ILE A 152 -12.43 -1.57 9.51
N ALA A 153 -11.37 -0.81 9.20
CA ALA A 153 -10.78 0.15 10.12
C ALA A 153 -9.97 1.20 9.36
N GLN A 154 -9.86 2.38 9.98
CA GLN A 154 -9.02 3.47 9.51
C GLN A 154 -8.21 4.05 10.66
N LYS A 155 -7.03 4.56 10.35
CA LYS A 155 -6.21 5.30 11.30
C LYS A 155 -5.66 6.56 10.62
N PRO A 156 -6.04 7.76 11.09
CA PRO A 156 -5.56 9.00 10.53
C PRO A 156 -4.08 9.24 10.86
N VAL A 157 -3.44 10.03 10.01
CA VAL A 157 -2.05 10.46 10.10
C VAL A 157 -2.00 11.94 9.71
N THR A 158 -1.46 12.77 10.59
CA THR A 158 -1.19 14.19 10.30
C THR A 158 -0.05 14.31 9.29
N ILE A 159 -0.23 15.19 8.31
CA ILE A 159 0.80 15.62 7.38
C ILE A 159 1.27 17.00 7.86
N GLU A 160 2.49 17.04 8.39
CA GLU A 160 3.11 18.28 8.83
C GLU A 160 3.54 19.12 7.61
N SER A 161 3.74 20.42 7.82
CA SER A 161 4.15 21.35 6.75
C SER A 161 5.51 20.98 6.14
N GLU A 162 6.41 20.39 6.93
CA GLU A 162 7.75 19.96 6.50
C GLU A 162 7.82 18.49 6.08
N ASP A 163 6.76 17.71 6.28
CA ASP A 163 6.75 16.31 5.90
C ASP A 163 6.94 16.17 4.38
N THR A 164 7.85 15.29 4.00
CA THR A 164 7.96 14.77 2.64
C THR A 164 6.99 13.61 2.44
N ALA A 165 6.75 13.20 1.18
CA ALA A 165 5.97 11.99 0.93
C ALA A 165 6.57 10.73 1.60
N HIS A 166 7.88 10.67 1.80
CA HIS A 166 8.53 9.56 2.48
C HIS A 166 8.19 9.55 3.97
N ASP A 167 8.25 10.70 4.65
CA ASP A 167 7.88 10.83 6.06
C ASP A 167 6.42 10.41 6.30
N VAL A 168 5.52 10.91 5.45
CA VAL A 168 4.10 10.51 5.49
C VAL A 168 3.93 9.01 5.25
N PHE A 169 4.69 8.42 4.32
CA PHE A 169 4.64 6.98 4.06
C PHE A 169 5.05 6.15 5.28
N LEU A 170 6.10 6.56 6.01
CA LEU A 170 6.54 5.89 7.24
C LEU A 170 5.48 6.00 8.35
N LYS A 171 4.85 7.18 8.50
CA LYS A 171 3.73 7.36 9.45
C LYS A 171 2.53 6.46 9.08
N ILE A 172 2.18 6.37 7.79
CA ILE A 172 1.13 5.46 7.28
C ILE A 172 1.52 4.00 7.54
N THR A 173 2.79 3.64 7.43
CA THR A 173 3.26 2.28 7.68
C THR A 173 3.02 1.86 9.12
N GLU A 174 3.33 2.72 10.09
CA GLU A 174 3.02 2.43 11.50
C GLU A 174 1.50 2.45 11.77
N ALA A 175 0.75 3.32 11.09
CA ALA A 175 -0.70 3.32 11.17
C ALA A 175 -1.31 2.01 10.65
N ALA A 176 -0.84 1.52 9.51
CA ALA A 176 -1.26 0.26 8.89
C ALA A 176 -0.96 -0.95 9.79
N LYS A 177 0.24 -1.01 10.38
CA LYS A 177 0.59 -2.04 11.36
C LYS A 177 -0.35 -2.02 12.57
N GLY A 178 -0.65 -0.85 13.13
CA GLY A 178 -1.58 -0.73 14.25
C GLY A 178 -3.02 -1.16 13.90
N ILE A 179 -3.48 -0.88 12.67
CA ILE A 179 -4.76 -1.40 12.18
C ILE A 179 -4.73 -2.92 12.12
N LEU A 180 -3.70 -3.51 11.49
CA LEU A 180 -3.58 -4.97 11.40
C LEU A 180 -3.55 -5.63 12.79
N GLU A 181 -2.75 -5.08 13.71
CA GLU A 181 -2.65 -5.52 15.11
C GLU A 181 -4.01 -5.57 15.81
N SER A 182 -4.83 -4.54 15.62
CA SER A 182 -6.15 -4.46 16.26
C SER A 182 -7.24 -5.28 15.56
N CYS A 183 -7.16 -5.44 14.24
CA CYS A 183 -8.20 -6.11 13.47
C CYS A 183 -7.98 -7.63 13.30
N LEU A 184 -6.74 -8.11 13.29
CA LEU A 184 -6.40 -9.51 12.97
C LEU A 184 -7.21 -10.52 13.81
N PRO A 185 -7.38 -10.38 15.14
CA PRO A 185 -8.14 -11.35 15.92
C PRO A 185 -9.62 -11.45 15.54
N PHE A 186 -10.22 -10.38 15.02
CA PHE A 186 -11.62 -10.37 14.58
C PHE A 186 -11.76 -10.91 13.16
N LEU A 187 -10.78 -10.64 12.31
CA LEU A 187 -10.71 -11.16 10.94
C LEU A 187 -10.56 -12.68 10.95
N GLU A 188 -9.67 -13.21 11.81
CA GLU A 188 -9.48 -14.66 11.98
C GLU A 188 -10.71 -15.38 12.53
N LYS A 189 -11.60 -14.66 13.24
CA LYS A 189 -12.87 -15.20 13.75
C LYS A 189 -14.05 -14.97 12.82
N GLY A 190 -13.88 -14.20 11.75
CA GLY A 190 -14.97 -13.78 10.86
C GLY A 190 -15.98 -12.83 11.53
N THR A 191 -15.58 -12.11 12.59
CA THR A 191 -16.46 -11.22 13.36
C THR A 191 -16.13 -9.73 13.18
N ALA A 192 -15.26 -9.37 12.23
CA ALA A 192 -14.91 -7.97 11.97
C ALA A 192 -16.12 -7.20 11.40
N GLU A 193 -16.42 -6.03 11.97
CA GLU A 193 -17.43 -5.13 11.46
C GLU A 193 -17.03 -4.54 10.11
N ARG A 194 -18.05 -4.18 9.31
CA ARG A 194 -17.88 -3.65 7.95
C ARG A 194 -18.71 -2.38 7.79
N PHE A 195 -18.07 -1.33 7.29
CA PHE A 195 -18.67 -0.02 7.11
C PHE A 195 -18.66 0.35 5.62
N PRO A 196 -19.83 0.44 4.96
CA PRO A 196 -19.90 0.85 3.55
C PRO A 196 -19.27 2.22 3.33
N GLN A 197 -18.55 2.36 2.21
CA GLN A 197 -17.97 3.65 1.83
C GLN A 197 -19.06 4.63 1.34
N ASP A 198 -18.93 5.90 1.71
CA ASP A 198 -19.78 6.99 1.20
C ASP A 198 -19.30 7.45 -0.18
N GLU A 199 -19.92 6.95 -1.24
CA GLU A 199 -19.53 7.25 -2.63
C GLU A 199 -19.57 8.75 -2.97
N SER A 200 -20.34 9.57 -2.25
CA SER A 200 -20.38 11.03 -2.48
C SER A 200 -19.08 11.74 -2.08
N LYS A 201 -18.25 11.10 -1.25
CA LYS A 201 -16.96 11.63 -0.78
C LYS A 201 -15.76 11.05 -1.53
N ALA A 202 -16.00 10.17 -2.51
CA ALA A 202 -14.94 9.43 -3.18
C ALA A 202 -14.12 10.34 -4.11
N THR A 203 -12.80 10.23 -4.01
CA THR A 203 -11.86 10.80 -5.00
C THR A 203 -10.92 9.71 -5.49
N LYS A 204 -10.46 9.82 -6.73
CA LYS A 204 -9.62 8.80 -7.37
C LYS A 204 -8.46 9.45 -8.11
N PHE A 205 -7.26 8.94 -7.89
CA PHE A 205 -6.07 9.40 -8.58
C PHE A 205 -5.33 8.26 -9.29
N GLY A 206 -4.70 8.61 -10.40
CA GLY A 206 -3.97 7.68 -11.26
C GLY A 206 -2.53 7.46 -10.80
N ARG A 207 -1.86 6.53 -11.49
CA ARG A 207 -0.41 6.35 -11.39
C ARG A 207 0.29 7.65 -11.79
N ARG A 208 1.30 8.06 -11.01
CA ARG A 208 2.24 9.11 -11.41
C ARG A 208 3.45 8.53 -12.12
N ARG A 209 4.05 9.32 -13.02
CA ARG A 209 5.28 9.04 -13.74
C ARG A 209 6.33 10.11 -13.43
N PRO A 210 7.62 9.85 -13.69
CA PRO A 210 8.66 10.85 -13.50
C PRO A 210 8.40 12.16 -14.26
N GLU A 211 7.72 12.11 -15.41
CA GLU A 211 7.37 13.30 -16.21
C GLU A 211 6.37 14.22 -15.49
N ASP A 212 5.53 13.68 -14.61
CA ASP A 212 4.58 14.49 -13.82
C ASP A 212 5.30 15.36 -12.77
N GLY A 213 6.63 15.20 -12.62
CA GLY A 213 7.46 16.03 -11.75
C GLY A 213 7.87 17.38 -12.34
N GLU A 214 7.50 17.69 -13.59
CA GLU A 214 7.81 18.99 -14.17
C GLU A 214 7.09 20.12 -13.41
N ILE A 215 7.86 21.11 -12.95
CA ILE A 215 7.36 22.26 -12.21
C ILE A 215 6.65 23.21 -13.17
N ASP A 216 5.35 23.38 -12.94
CA ASP A 216 4.59 24.48 -13.51
C ASP A 216 4.79 25.75 -12.68
N TRP A 217 5.65 26.65 -13.18
CA TRP A 217 5.99 27.92 -12.52
C TRP A 217 4.85 28.94 -12.52
N SER A 218 3.70 28.65 -13.15
CA SER A 218 2.49 29.49 -13.03
C SER A 218 1.72 29.26 -11.73
N LYS A 219 2.01 28.17 -11.01
CA LYS A 219 1.39 27.82 -9.73
C LYS A 219 1.93 28.67 -8.57
N SER A 220 1.20 28.66 -7.46
CA SER A 220 1.63 29.33 -6.23
C SER A 220 2.90 28.69 -5.64
N ALA A 221 3.67 29.47 -4.86
CA ALA A 221 4.87 28.98 -4.17
C ALA A 221 4.56 27.76 -3.29
N SER A 222 3.40 27.75 -2.62
CA SER A 222 2.92 26.66 -1.77
C SER A 222 2.58 25.39 -2.58
N GLU A 223 1.96 25.50 -3.75
CA GLU A 223 1.74 24.35 -4.64
C GLU A 223 3.05 23.76 -5.18
N ILE A 224 3.99 24.62 -5.58
CA ILE A 224 5.31 24.18 -6.06
C ILE A 224 6.08 23.48 -4.93
N TYR A 225 6.04 24.05 -3.73
CA TYR A 225 6.63 23.45 -2.54
C TYR A 225 6.03 22.06 -2.25
N ASN A 226 4.70 21.92 -2.31
CA ASN A 226 4.02 20.64 -2.14
C ASN A 226 4.46 19.60 -3.19
N LEU A 227 4.62 20.01 -4.45
CA LEU A 227 5.14 19.13 -5.50
C LEU A 227 6.57 18.67 -5.18
N VAL A 228 7.44 19.60 -4.77
CA VAL A 228 8.84 19.31 -4.40
C VAL A 228 8.92 18.31 -3.24
N ARG A 229 8.22 18.57 -2.12
CA ARG A 229 8.28 17.68 -0.95
C ARG A 229 7.57 16.33 -1.19
N ALA A 230 6.61 16.28 -2.11
CA ALA A 230 5.96 15.02 -2.49
C ALA A 230 6.80 14.13 -3.42
N LEU A 231 7.80 14.71 -4.10
CA LEU A 231 8.62 14.02 -5.10
C LEU A 231 10.11 13.99 -4.75
N THR A 232 10.53 14.56 -3.62
CA THR A 232 11.91 14.48 -3.15
C THR A 232 12.32 13.05 -2.83
N HIS A 233 13.59 12.83 -2.52
CA HIS A 233 14.13 11.50 -2.22
C HIS A 233 13.25 10.73 -1.24
N PRO A 234 12.95 9.46 -1.51
CA PRO A 234 13.52 8.60 -2.57
C PRO A 234 12.70 8.56 -3.88
N PHE A 235 11.81 9.54 -4.11
CA PHE A 235 11.00 9.61 -5.33
C PHE A 235 11.74 10.30 -6.50
N PRO A 236 11.20 10.26 -7.74
CA PRO A 236 11.93 10.68 -8.95
C PRO A 236 12.39 12.15 -9.03
N GLY A 237 12.00 13.01 -8.09
CA GLY A 237 12.35 14.43 -8.06
C GLY A 237 11.38 15.31 -8.85
N ALA A 238 11.04 16.47 -8.29
CA ALA A 238 10.48 17.57 -9.06
C ALA A 238 11.59 18.21 -9.91
N PHE A 239 11.29 18.67 -11.12
CA PHE A 239 12.29 19.21 -12.03
C PHE A 239 11.78 20.37 -12.87
N THR A 240 12.71 21.11 -13.47
CA THR A 240 12.41 22.08 -14.53
C THR A 240 13.46 21.98 -15.64
N ILE A 241 13.21 22.64 -16.77
CA ILE A 241 14.18 22.77 -17.87
C ILE A 241 14.81 24.17 -17.79
N TRP A 242 16.13 24.21 -17.58
CA TRP A 242 16.91 25.44 -17.57
C TRP A 242 18.08 25.32 -18.55
N ASP A 243 18.16 26.23 -19.52
CA ASP A 243 19.16 26.22 -20.60
C ASP A 243 19.23 24.86 -21.33
N GLY A 244 18.06 24.31 -21.67
CA GLY A 244 17.92 23.00 -22.33
C GLY A 244 18.30 21.79 -21.47
N LYS A 245 18.64 21.98 -20.18
CA LYS A 245 19.02 20.91 -19.26
C LYS A 245 17.96 20.67 -18.20
N LYS A 246 17.77 19.40 -17.83
CA LYS A 246 16.91 19.00 -16.73
C LYS A 246 17.59 19.31 -15.40
N VAL A 247 16.95 20.13 -14.57
CA VAL A 247 17.41 20.50 -13.22
C VAL A 247 16.40 19.99 -12.21
N PHE A 248 16.85 19.17 -11.25
CA PHE A 248 16.02 18.67 -10.16
C PHE A 248 16.03 19.62 -8.97
N ILE A 249 14.86 19.79 -8.35
CA ILE A 249 14.66 20.56 -7.13
C ILE A 249 14.31 19.58 -6.02
N TRP A 250 15.27 19.29 -5.14
CA TRP A 250 15.11 18.33 -4.04
C TRP A 250 14.54 18.95 -2.77
N LYS A 251 14.75 20.25 -2.57
CA LYS A 251 14.25 21.00 -1.43
C LYS A 251 13.96 22.42 -1.85
N ALA A 252 12.84 22.96 -1.36
CA ALA A 252 12.44 24.33 -1.52
C ALA A 252 11.82 24.82 -0.21
N ILE A 253 11.75 26.13 -0.02
CA ILE A 253 11.02 26.76 1.08
C ILE A 253 10.16 27.85 0.43
N PRO A 254 8.84 27.85 0.62
CA PRO A 254 7.99 28.89 0.05
C PRO A 254 8.29 30.22 0.74
N ASN A 255 8.47 31.27 -0.07
CA ASN A 255 8.53 32.64 0.41
C ASN A 255 7.32 33.38 -0.17
N GLU A 256 6.30 33.60 0.66
CA GLU A 256 5.16 34.44 0.29
C GLU A 256 5.59 35.88 0.56
N GLY A 257 5.98 36.58 -0.50
CA GLY A 257 6.34 38.00 -0.45
C GLY A 257 5.15 38.91 -0.16
#